data_AF-A0A110B559-F1
#
_entry.id   AF-A0A110B559-F1
#
_cell.length_a   1.000
_cell.length_b   1.000
_cell.length_c   1.000
_cell.angle_alpha   90.00
_cell.angle_beta   90.00
_cell.angle_gamma   90.00
#
_symmetry.space_group_name_H-M   'P 1'
#
loop_
_entity.id
_entity.type
_entity.pdbx_description
1 polymer ?
#
loop_
_entity_poly.entity_id
_entity_poly.type
_entity_poly.pdbx_seq_one_letter_code
_entity_poly.pdbx_strand_id
1 'polypeptide(L)'
;MQPREEVYAVRGNVDGPQTWPDHEGHMLENLPGQLMLDLPGGQLAVLHGDSYNSSQRHAQLRESLAETRAIACGHSHELVVDDDKYPWILNPGAAGRVRVGDGPSMLILVCDEQHWEVETHRFPPRKYRAISGVNGD
;
A
#
# COMPACT_ATOMS: atom_id res chain seq x y z
N MET A 1 4.11 -18.13 3.73
CA MET A 1 3.32 -17.84 2.51
C MET A 1 4.33 -17.81 1.37
N GLN A 2 4.26 -18.73 0.41
CA GLN A 2 5.19 -18.76 -0.73
C GLN A 2 4.44 -18.29 -1.98
N PRO A 3 4.46 -16.99 -2.30
CA PRO A 3 3.92 -16.51 -3.57
C PRO A 3 4.78 -17.07 -4.71
N ARG A 4 4.12 -17.49 -5.80
CA ARG A 4 4.79 -18.08 -6.99
C ARG A 4 5.47 -17.03 -7.88
N GLU A 5 5.14 -15.76 -7.70
CA GLU A 5 5.59 -14.62 -8.49
C GLU A 5 5.88 -13.47 -7.50
N GLU A 6 6.84 -12.61 -7.85
CA GLU A 6 7.62 -11.75 -6.95
C GLU A 6 6.79 -10.88 -5.98
N VAL A 7 7.34 -10.62 -4.79
CA VAL A 7 6.71 -9.74 -3.79
C VAL A 7 7.64 -8.58 -3.45
N TYR A 8 7.09 -7.38 -3.59
CA TYR A 8 7.71 -6.13 -3.20
C TYR A 8 6.96 -5.56 -2.00
N ALA A 9 7.71 -5.05 -1.02
CA ALA A 9 7.17 -4.44 0.17
C ALA A 9 7.97 -3.17 0.51
N VAL A 10 7.28 -2.17 1.03
CA VAL A 10 7.86 -0.95 1.57
C VAL A 10 7.52 -0.83 3.04
N ARG A 11 8.39 -0.17 3.80
CA ARG A 11 8.21 0.04 5.22
C ARG A 11 7.17 1.12 5.48
N GLY A 12 6.21 0.83 6.34
CA GLY A 12 5.26 1.79 6.89
C GLY A 12 5.61 2.27 8.30
N ASN A 13 4.93 3.32 8.75
CA ASN A 13 5.20 3.98 10.03
C ASN A 13 4.92 3.10 11.27
N VAL A 14 4.19 2.00 11.10
CA VAL A 14 3.87 1.03 12.16
C VAL A 14 4.73 -0.23 12.09
N ASP A 15 5.65 -0.32 11.12
CA ASP A 15 6.59 -1.43 11.00
C ASP A 15 7.79 -1.22 11.94
N GLY A 16 7.77 -1.97 13.04
CA GLY A 16 8.77 -1.93 14.10
C GLY A 16 8.89 -3.27 14.82
N PRO A 17 9.91 -3.44 15.68
CA PRO A 17 10.13 -4.69 16.42
C PRO A 17 8.93 -5.11 17.29
N GLN A 18 8.04 -4.18 17.64
CA GLN A 18 6.84 -4.45 18.45
C GLN A 18 5.69 -5.06 17.63
N THR A 19 5.72 -4.93 16.30
CA THR A 19 4.65 -5.39 15.39
C THR A 19 5.09 -6.56 14.52
N TRP A 20 6.39 -6.89 14.53
CA TRP A 20 7.01 -7.97 13.76
C TRP A 20 7.50 -9.08 14.70
N PRO A 21 7.41 -10.36 14.31
CA PRO A 21 8.04 -11.46 15.06
C PRO A 21 9.57 -11.30 15.13
N ASP A 22 10.19 -11.68 16.26
CA ASP A 22 11.64 -11.56 16.45
C ASP A 22 12.48 -12.20 15.32
N HIS A 23 12.02 -13.32 14.78
CA HIS A 23 12.71 -14.04 13.70
C HIS A 23 12.60 -13.36 12.32
N GLU A 24 11.75 -12.33 12.19
CA GLU A 24 11.59 -11.53 10.96
C GLU A 24 12.29 -10.16 11.07
N GLY A 25 13.01 -9.88 12.17
CA GLY A 25 13.70 -8.60 12.37
C GLY A 25 14.65 -8.20 11.24
N HIS A 26 15.38 -9.16 10.68
CA HIS A 26 16.24 -8.92 9.52
C HIS A 26 15.44 -8.50 8.27
N MET A 27 14.21 -8.98 8.09
CA MET A 27 13.36 -8.53 6.97
C MET A 27 12.95 -7.07 7.19
N LEU A 28 12.50 -6.73 8.41
CA LEU A 28 12.11 -5.37 8.78
C LEU A 28 13.24 -4.35 8.58
N GLU A 29 14.48 -4.70 8.95
CA GLU A 29 15.66 -3.84 8.76
C GLU A 29 15.95 -3.53 7.29
N ASN A 30 15.58 -4.45 6.39
CA ASN A 30 15.84 -4.35 4.96
C ASN A 30 14.65 -3.85 4.14
N LEU A 31 13.50 -3.56 4.76
CA LEU A 31 12.37 -2.97 4.04
C LEU A 31 12.71 -1.53 3.62
N PRO A 32 12.67 -1.22 2.31
CA PRO A 32 12.92 0.13 1.82
C PRO A 32 11.74 1.06 2.15
N GLY A 33 12.02 2.36 2.30
CA GLY A 33 10.94 3.35 2.46
C GLY A 33 10.18 3.66 1.16
N GLN A 34 10.81 3.40 0.01
CA GLN A 34 10.25 3.61 -1.32
C GLN A 34 10.87 2.62 -2.31
N LEU A 35 10.07 2.19 -3.29
CA LEU A 35 10.50 1.38 -4.44
C LEU A 35 10.06 2.05 -5.74
N MET A 36 10.84 1.84 -6.80
CA MET A 36 10.48 2.19 -8.17
C MET A 36 10.46 0.89 -8.97
N LEU A 37 9.33 0.60 -9.61
CA LEU A 37 9.14 -0.61 -10.42
C LEU A 37 8.93 -0.20 -11.87
N ASP A 38 9.80 -0.70 -12.75
CA ASP A 38 9.62 -0.53 -14.19
C ASP A 38 8.58 -1.55 -14.68
N LEU A 39 7.40 -1.06 -15.03
CA LEU A 39 6.31 -1.85 -15.59
C LEU A 39 6.15 -1.49 -17.07
N PRO A 40 5.49 -2.33 -17.89
CA PRO A 40 5.10 -1.96 -19.24
C PRO A 40 4.36 -0.61 -19.23
N GLY A 41 4.70 0.29 -20.15
CA GLY A 41 4.03 1.59 -20.26
C GLY A 41 4.39 2.64 -19.19
N GLY A 42 5.28 2.32 -18.24
CA GLY A 42 5.90 3.32 -17.36
C GLY A 42 6.26 2.83 -15.96
N GLN A 43 6.78 3.75 -15.13
CA GLN A 43 7.28 3.41 -13.80
C GLN A 43 6.19 3.57 -12.73
N LEU A 44 6.08 2.59 -11.83
CA LEU A 44 5.26 2.65 -10.61
C LEU A 44 6.16 2.98 -9.41
N ALA A 45 5.91 4.11 -8.74
CA ALA A 45 6.48 4.35 -7.41
C ALA A 45 5.61 3.68 -6.35
N VAL A 46 6.24 3.05 -5.36
CA VAL A 46 5.57 2.44 -4.20
C VAL A 46 6.18 3.01 -2.93
N LEU A 47 5.36 3.54 -2.03
CA LEU A 47 5.78 4.03 -0.71
C LEU A 47 4.61 4.09 0.26
N HIS A 48 4.87 4.15 1.57
CA HIS A 48 3.77 4.21 2.55
C HIS A 48 3.06 5.57 2.58
N GLY A 49 3.81 6.67 2.51
CA GLY A 49 3.25 8.04 2.43
C GLY A 49 3.07 8.75 3.78
N ASP A 50 3.66 8.23 4.85
CA ASP A 50 3.68 8.82 6.21
C ASP A 50 4.60 10.02 6.36
N SER A 51 5.63 10.15 5.50
CA SER A 51 6.53 11.31 5.49
C SER A 51 5.89 12.60 4.95
N TYR A 52 4.67 12.53 4.41
CA TYR A 52 3.98 13.63 3.74
C TYR A 52 2.83 14.17 4.59
N ASN A 53 2.53 15.47 4.45
CA ASN A 53 1.41 16.08 5.14
C ASN A 53 0.08 15.50 4.64
N SER A 54 -0.82 15.11 5.55
CA SER A 54 -2.04 14.38 5.18
C SER A 54 -2.97 15.13 4.23
N SER A 55 -3.13 16.45 4.37
CA SER A 55 -4.03 17.23 3.51
C SER A 55 -3.40 17.60 2.16
N GLN A 56 -2.07 17.49 2.04
CA GLN A 56 -1.33 17.84 0.83
C GLN A 56 -0.64 16.65 0.17
N ARG A 57 -0.80 15.43 0.73
CA ARG A 57 -0.03 14.24 0.36
C ARG A 57 -0.04 13.99 -1.15
N HIS A 58 -1.22 13.96 -1.77
CA HIS A 58 -1.32 13.65 -3.20
C HIS A 58 -0.65 14.71 -4.08
N ALA A 59 -0.73 15.99 -3.71
CA ALA A 59 -0.07 17.07 -4.43
C ALA A 59 1.46 16.96 -4.29
N GLN A 60 1.96 16.77 -3.07
CA GLN A 60 3.39 16.63 -2.80
C GLN A 60 3.98 15.37 -3.44
N LEU A 61 3.24 14.26 -3.43
CA LEU A 61 3.64 13.03 -4.11
C LEU A 61 3.80 13.27 -5.61
N ARG A 62 2.80 13.88 -6.26
CA ARG A 62 2.85 14.20 -7.69
C ARG A 62 4.01 15.13 -8.04
N GLU A 63 4.31 16.10 -7.19
CA GLU A 63 5.47 16.98 -7.37
C GLU A 63 6.78 16.20 -7.24
N SER A 64 6.92 15.38 -6.19
CA SER A 64 8.17 14.66 -5.90
C SER A 64 8.47 13.50 -6.85
N LEU A 65 7.46 12.95 -7.51
CA LEU A 65 7.54 11.74 -8.35
C LEU A 65 6.91 12.00 -9.73
N ALA A 66 7.05 13.22 -10.25
CA ALA A 66 6.38 13.71 -11.45
C ALA A 66 6.67 12.87 -12.71
N GLU A 67 7.82 12.19 -12.76
CA GLU A 67 8.25 11.36 -13.89
C GLU A 67 7.63 9.95 -13.90
N THR A 68 6.88 9.59 -12.86
CA THR A 68 6.26 8.26 -12.76
C THR A 68 4.95 8.19 -13.54
N ARG A 69 4.55 6.98 -13.91
CA ARG A 69 3.23 6.73 -14.50
C ARG A 69 2.14 6.73 -13.44
N ALA A 70 2.44 6.15 -12.27
CA ALA A 70 1.57 6.12 -11.10
C ALA A 70 2.38 6.00 -9.80
N ILE A 71 1.70 6.30 -8.70
CA ILE A 71 2.21 6.18 -7.34
C ILE A 71 1.23 5.35 -6.52
N ALA A 72 1.67 4.19 -6.05
CA ALA A 72 0.98 3.39 -5.05
C ALA A 72 1.36 3.87 -3.64
N CYS A 73 0.37 4.38 -2.89
CA CYS A 73 0.59 4.87 -1.53
C CYS A 73 -0.49 4.42 -0.54
N GLY A 74 -0.16 4.43 0.76
CA GLY A 74 -1.05 3.98 1.81
C GLY A 74 -1.32 5.07 2.85
N HIS A 75 -1.10 4.70 4.12
CA HIS A 75 -1.16 5.56 5.31
C HIS A 75 -2.53 6.17 5.69
N SER A 76 -3.34 6.70 4.76
CA SER A 76 -4.68 7.23 5.08
C SER A 76 -5.73 6.15 5.33
N HIS A 77 -5.52 4.94 4.82
CA HIS A 77 -6.49 3.85 4.76
C HIS A 77 -7.72 4.15 3.88
N GLU A 78 -7.70 5.25 3.13
CA GLU A 78 -8.75 5.64 2.21
C GLU A 78 -8.51 4.98 0.85
N LEU A 79 -9.48 4.23 0.34
CA LEU A 79 -9.42 3.68 -1.02
C LEU A 79 -9.56 4.82 -2.02
N VAL A 80 -8.51 5.08 -2.81
CA VAL A 80 -8.45 6.15 -3.80
C VAL A 80 -7.87 5.61 -5.11
N VAL A 81 -8.56 5.90 -6.21
CA VAL A 81 -8.01 5.85 -7.57
C VAL A 81 -8.24 7.24 -8.15
N ASP A 82 -7.16 8.01 -8.29
CA ASP A 82 -7.16 9.34 -8.92
C ASP A 82 -6.25 9.27 -10.14
N ASP A 83 -6.88 8.95 -11.28
CA ASP A 83 -6.30 8.76 -12.60
C ASP A 83 -6.58 9.93 -13.56
N ASP A 84 -7.27 10.97 -13.08
CA ASP A 84 -7.58 12.20 -13.81
C ASP A 84 -6.32 13.06 -14.09
N LYS A 85 -5.25 12.86 -13.31
CA LYS A 85 -3.99 13.60 -13.42
C LYS A 85 -2.78 12.70 -13.25
N TYR A 86 -1.70 13.06 -13.93
CA TYR A 86 -0.42 12.38 -13.84
C TYR A 86 0.47 12.98 -12.74
N PRO A 87 1.28 12.14 -12.06
CA PRO A 87 1.12 10.69 -11.98
C PRO A 87 -0.21 10.29 -11.31
N TRP A 88 -0.74 9.12 -11.68
CA TRP A 88 -1.91 8.55 -11.01
C TRP A 88 -1.63 8.34 -9.53
N ILE A 89 -2.62 8.58 -8.66
CA ILE A 89 -2.54 8.25 -7.24
C ILE A 89 -3.41 7.02 -6.98
N LEU A 90 -2.76 5.94 -6.55
CA LEU A 90 -3.38 4.65 -6.28
C LEU A 90 -3.21 4.33 -4.80
N ASN A 91 -4.29 4.46 -4.02
CA ASN A 91 -4.32 4.04 -2.63
C ASN A 91 -5.26 2.86 -2.47
N PRO A 92 -4.76 1.64 -2.20
CA PRO A 92 -5.60 0.46 -2.10
C PRO A 92 -6.46 0.42 -0.83
N GLY A 93 -6.36 1.43 0.05
CA GLY A 93 -7.00 1.43 1.35
C GLY A 93 -6.34 0.44 2.30
N ALA A 94 -7.12 -0.16 3.19
CA ALA A 94 -6.63 -1.12 4.18
C ALA A 94 -7.21 -2.52 3.94
N ALA A 95 -6.34 -3.52 3.83
CA ALA A 95 -6.73 -4.93 3.72
C ALA A 95 -7.01 -5.60 5.08
N GLY A 96 -6.56 -4.98 6.18
CA GLY A 96 -6.51 -5.58 7.52
C GLY A 96 -7.77 -5.43 8.38
N ARG A 97 -7.65 -5.71 9.69
CA ARG A 97 -8.77 -5.68 10.66
C ARG A 97 -9.09 -4.28 11.22
N VAL A 98 -8.19 -3.33 11.08
CA VAL A 98 -8.23 -2.06 11.83
C VAL A 98 -8.55 -0.90 10.89
N ARG A 99 -9.54 -0.07 11.29
CA ARG A 99 -9.95 1.17 10.59
C ARG A 99 -10.38 0.96 9.14
N VAL A 100 -11.22 -0.05 8.93
CA VAL A 100 -11.74 -0.35 7.61
C VAL A 100 -13.24 -0.06 7.60
N GLY A 101 -13.58 1.22 7.45
CA GLY A 101 -14.97 1.70 7.58
C GLY A 101 -15.93 0.88 6.72
N ASP A 102 -15.71 0.94 5.40
CA ASP A 102 -16.55 0.26 4.40
C ASP A 102 -16.08 -1.17 4.06
N GLY A 103 -15.14 -1.72 4.84
CA GLY A 103 -14.58 -3.06 4.65
C GLY A 103 -13.33 -3.15 3.76
N PRO A 104 -12.60 -4.28 3.81
CA PRO A 104 -11.25 -4.42 3.23
C PRO A 104 -11.22 -4.12 1.75
N SER A 105 -10.11 -3.56 1.28
CA SER A 105 -9.95 -3.24 -0.14
C SER A 105 -8.56 -3.58 -0.67
N MET A 106 -8.49 -3.74 -1.99
CA MET A 106 -7.27 -3.86 -2.77
C MET A 106 -7.50 -3.32 -4.18
N LEU A 107 -6.41 -3.02 -4.88
CA LEU A 107 -6.42 -2.69 -6.30
C LEU A 107 -5.72 -3.79 -7.09
N ILE A 108 -6.19 -4.04 -8.30
CA ILE A 108 -5.48 -4.82 -9.31
C ILE A 108 -5.11 -3.83 -10.42
N LEU A 109 -3.82 -3.73 -10.72
CA LEU A 109 -3.32 -2.97 -11.85
C LEU A 109 -3.00 -3.95 -12.98
N VAL A 110 -3.68 -3.80 -14.11
CA VAL A 110 -3.35 -4.47 -15.36
C VAL A 110 -2.64 -3.45 -16.25
N CYS A 111 -1.45 -3.79 -16.76
CA CYS A 111 -0.66 -2.87 -17.56
C CYS A 111 0.00 -3.55 -18.77
N ASP A 112 0.04 -2.82 -19.87
CA ASP A 112 0.87 -3.07 -21.05
C ASP A 112 1.57 -1.77 -21.48
N GLU A 113 2.30 -1.81 -22.61
CA GLU A 113 3.07 -0.66 -23.11
C GLU A 113 2.24 0.58 -23.45
N GLN A 114 0.93 0.42 -23.65
CA GLN A 114 0.02 1.45 -24.14
C GLN A 114 -1.08 1.79 -23.14
N HIS A 115 -1.48 0.83 -22.31
CA HIS A 115 -2.65 0.94 -21.45
C HIS A 115 -2.38 0.44 -20.02
N TRP A 116 -2.88 1.22 -19.06
CA TRP A 116 -2.98 0.84 -17.66
C TRP A 116 -4.46 0.88 -17.27
N GLU A 117 -4.94 -0.15 -16.59
CA GLU A 117 -6.30 -0.26 -16.07
C GLU A 117 -6.25 -0.65 -14.59
N VAL A 118 -7.09 0.00 -13.78
CA VAL A 118 -7.15 -0.25 -12.33
C VAL A 118 -8.52 -0.81 -11.97
N GLU A 119 -8.54 -2.04 -11.50
CA GLU A 119 -9.73 -2.65 -10.92
C GLU A 119 -9.74 -2.47 -9.41
N THR A 120 -10.88 -2.06 -8.87
CA THR A 120 -11.07 -1.86 -7.43
C THR A 120 -11.88 -3.01 -6.84
N HIS A 121 -11.30 -3.71 -5.87
CA HIS A 121 -12.01 -4.72 -5.08
C HIS A 121 -12.24 -4.22 -3.67
N ARG A 122 -13.52 -4.20 -3.26
CA ARG A 122 -13.92 -3.92 -1.88
C ARG A 122 -14.76 -5.08 -1.35
N PHE A 123 -14.38 -5.55 -0.18
CA PHE A 123 -15.00 -6.68 0.50
C PHE A 123 -15.87 -6.17 1.65
N PRO A 124 -17.00 -6.85 1.94
CA PRO A 124 -17.86 -6.44 3.03
C PRO A 124 -17.11 -6.53 4.38
N PRO A 125 -17.36 -5.58 5.30
CA PRO A 125 -16.74 -5.60 6.62
C PRO A 125 -17.16 -6.87 7.36
N ARG A 126 -16.19 -7.74 7.68
CA ARG A 126 -16.41 -8.89 8.53
C ARG A 126 -16.21 -8.49 9.99
N LYS A 127 -17.18 -8.82 10.85
CA LYS A 127 -16.98 -8.78 12.31
C LYS A 127 -15.99 -9.88 12.69
N TYR A 128 -14.70 -9.58 12.63
CA TYR A 128 -13.71 -10.53 13.11
C TYR A 128 -13.81 -10.62 14.64
N ARG A 129 -14.06 -11.83 15.16
CA ARG A 129 -14.00 -12.11 16.61
C ARG A 129 -12.63 -11.69 17.12
N ALA A 130 -12.55 -10.79 18.08
CA ALA A 130 -11.29 -10.46 18.74
C ALA A 130 -10.67 -11.76 19.23
N ILE A 131 -9.39 -12.00 18.90
CA ILE A 131 -8.66 -13.08 19.55
C ILE A 131 -8.41 -12.53 20.94
N SER A 132 -9.27 -12.90 21.90
CA SER A 132 -9.02 -12.63 23.31
C SER A 132 -7.67 -13.28 23.62
N GLY A 133 -6.69 -12.47 24.03
CA GLY A 133 -5.39 -12.98 24.45
C GLY A 133 -5.58 -14.10 25.46
N VAL A 134 -4.88 -15.20 25.24
CA VAL A 134 -4.72 -16.24 26.25
C VAL A 134 -3.97 -15.57 27.40
N ASN A 135 -4.70 -15.17 28.44
CA ASN A 135 -4.10 -14.98 29.75
C ASN A 135 -3.73 -16.39 30.21
N GLY A 136 -2.43 -16.71 30.17
CA GLY A 136 -1.90 -17.88 30.84
C GLY A 136 -1.94 -17.63 32.35
N ASP A 137 -2.65 -18.52 33.06
CA ASP A 137 -2.53 -18.72 34.51
C ASP A 137 -1.15 -19.30 34.86
#